data_AF-A0A7S3SJN6-F1
#
_entry.id   AF-A0A7S3SJN6-F1
#
_cell.length_a   1.000
_cell.length_b   1.000
_cell.length_c   1.000
_cell.angle_alpha   90.00
_cell.angle_beta   90.00
_cell.angle_gamma   90.00
#
_symmetry.space_group_name_H-M   'P 1'
#
loop_
_entity.id
_entity.type
_entity.pdbx_description
1 polymer ?
#
loop_
_entity_poly.entity_id
_entity_poly.type
_entity_poly.pdbx_seq_one_letter_code
_entity_poly.pdbx_strand_id
1 'polypeptide(L)'
;MTRIAGVPEENAEYFQILKYEPGQFYRTHHDQQSAHWTPQGVRVYTFFVYLSDVEAGGGTRFTDLGITVTPKLGRAVLWPSVLDSDLLTGEPKTHHEAVTVEAGVKYAANLWIHLYDFKSPSRAGECPFLGQNTHNGR
;
A
#
# COMPACT_ATOMS: atom_id res chain seq x y z
N MET A 1 13.96 -1.90 -5.00
CA MET A 1 13.12 -0.73 -5.32
C MET A 1 13.72 0.17 -6.37
N THR A 2 14.99 0.56 -6.25
CA THR A 2 15.68 1.43 -7.22
C THR A 2 15.60 0.95 -8.68
N ARG A 3 15.67 -0.37 -8.92
CA ARG A 3 15.52 -0.93 -10.27
C ARG A 3 14.09 -1.01 -10.81
N ILE A 4 13.07 -0.97 -9.93
CA ILE A 4 11.66 -1.15 -10.33
C ILE A 4 10.96 0.21 -10.43
N ALA A 5 11.19 1.10 -9.45
CA ALA A 5 10.50 2.38 -9.34
C ALA A 5 11.42 3.60 -9.57
N GLY A 6 12.72 3.40 -9.86
CA GLY A 6 13.65 4.49 -10.13
C GLY A 6 14.00 5.38 -8.92
N VAL A 7 13.58 5.00 -7.71
CA VAL A 7 13.74 5.78 -6.47
C VAL A 7 14.81 5.21 -5.54
N PRO A 8 15.47 6.05 -4.71
CA PRO A 8 16.36 5.60 -3.64
C PRO A 8 15.67 4.63 -2.69
N GLU A 9 16.44 3.74 -2.06
CA GLU A 9 15.87 2.74 -1.14
C GLU A 9 15.41 3.39 0.17
N GLU A 10 16.00 4.52 0.51
CA GLU A 10 15.74 5.35 1.68
C GLU A 10 14.34 5.96 1.67
N ASN A 11 13.76 6.14 0.48
CA ASN A 11 12.39 6.62 0.29
C ASN A 11 11.34 5.56 0.62
N ALA A 12 11.70 4.27 0.65
CA ALA A 12 10.73 3.22 0.91
C ALA A 12 10.52 3.00 2.40
N GLU A 13 9.25 2.86 2.80
CA GLU A 13 8.89 2.37 4.13
C GLU A 13 9.44 0.95 4.37
N TYR A 14 9.39 0.47 5.60
CA TYR A 14 9.62 -0.95 5.87
C TYR A 14 8.42 -1.78 5.38
N PHE A 15 8.67 -3.00 4.92
CA PHE A 15 7.58 -3.89 4.51
C PHE A 15 6.58 -4.10 5.64
N GLN A 16 5.30 -3.92 5.33
CA GLN A 16 4.21 -4.27 6.25
C GLN A 16 3.55 -5.56 5.78
N ILE A 17 3.64 -6.60 6.61
CA ILE A 17 2.99 -7.88 6.34
C ILE A 17 1.53 -7.82 6.79
N LEU A 18 0.64 -8.26 5.91
CA LEU A 18 -0.79 -8.38 6.15
C LEU A 18 -1.18 -9.86 6.21
N LYS A 19 -2.13 -10.19 7.08
CA LYS A 19 -2.83 -11.47 7.11
C LYS A 19 -4.34 -11.21 7.13
N TYR A 20 -5.07 -11.86 6.22
CA TYR A 20 -6.53 -11.90 6.23
C TYR A 20 -7.02 -13.35 6.29
N GLU A 21 -7.89 -13.61 7.23
CA GLU A 21 -8.63 -14.87 7.42
C GLU A 21 -10.00 -14.79 6.72
N PRO A 22 -10.69 -15.93 6.52
CA PRO A 22 -12.03 -15.93 5.94
C PRO A 22 -12.98 -14.95 6.65
N GLY A 23 -13.72 -14.17 5.87
CA GLY A 23 -14.60 -13.10 6.34
C GLY A 23 -13.92 -11.74 6.56
N GLN A 24 -12.58 -11.67 6.60
CA GLN A 24 -11.86 -10.41 6.74
C GLN A 24 -11.73 -9.68 5.41
N PHE A 25 -11.81 -8.35 5.48
CA PHE A 25 -11.73 -7.43 4.35
C PHE A 25 -11.07 -6.11 4.81
N TYR A 26 -10.79 -5.22 3.86
CA TYR A 26 -10.37 -3.85 4.17
C TYR A 26 -11.14 -2.88 3.29
N ARG A 27 -11.75 -1.87 3.90
CA ARG A 27 -12.65 -0.93 3.22
C ARG A 27 -11.89 -0.11 2.17
N THR A 28 -12.65 0.43 1.23
CA THR A 28 -12.14 1.35 0.21
C THR A 28 -11.41 2.51 0.87
N HIS A 29 -10.17 2.73 0.46
CA HIS A 29 -9.30 3.77 0.98
C HIS A 29 -8.31 4.19 -0.11
N HIS A 30 -7.52 5.22 0.20
CA HIS A 30 -6.44 5.71 -0.63
C HIS A 30 -5.13 5.65 0.14
N ASP A 31 -4.01 5.34 -0.52
CA ASP A 31 -2.72 5.13 0.16
C ASP A 31 -1.96 6.41 0.46
N GLN A 32 -2.24 7.49 -0.28
CA GLN A 32 -1.76 8.81 0.07
C GLN A 32 -2.54 9.29 1.31
N GLN A 33 -1.92 9.10 2.48
CA GLN A 33 -2.43 9.55 3.78
C GLN A 33 -1.37 10.35 4.56
N SER A 34 -0.17 10.52 3.99
CA SER A 34 0.93 11.23 4.63
C SER A 34 0.79 12.73 4.41
N ALA A 35 0.95 13.52 5.47
CA ALA A 35 0.89 14.96 5.32
C ALA A 35 2.11 15.50 4.56
N HIS A 36 1.88 16.43 3.63
CA HIS A 36 2.92 17.00 2.76
C HIS A 36 4.09 17.64 3.53
N TRP A 37 3.85 18.11 4.75
CA TRP A 37 4.84 18.78 5.60
C TRP A 37 5.75 17.81 6.38
N THR A 38 5.50 16.50 6.32
CA THR A 38 6.35 15.51 7.00
C THR A 38 7.72 15.40 6.31
N PRO A 39 8.80 15.06 7.04
CA PRO A 39 10.16 14.99 6.47
C PRO A 39 10.28 14.10 5.24
N GLN A 40 9.57 12.97 5.24
CA GLN A 40 9.52 12.03 4.13
C GLN A 40 8.58 12.48 2.99
N GLY A 41 7.74 13.48 3.22
CA GLY A 41 6.69 13.90 2.29
C GLY A 41 5.62 12.84 2.06
N VAL A 42 4.92 12.96 0.94
CA VAL A 42 3.80 12.06 0.63
C VAL A 42 4.25 10.69 0.11
N ARG A 43 3.39 9.69 0.27
CA ARG A 43 3.51 8.43 -0.48
C ARG A 43 3.19 8.70 -1.95
N VAL A 44 4.12 8.36 -2.83
CA VAL A 44 4.02 8.56 -4.29
C VAL A 44 3.69 7.29 -5.04
N TYR A 45 4.07 6.12 -4.50
CA TYR A 45 3.76 4.82 -5.07
C TYR A 45 3.47 3.80 -3.97
N THR A 46 2.62 2.83 -4.30
CA THR A 46 2.45 1.61 -3.52
C THR A 46 2.91 0.42 -4.33
N PHE A 47 3.82 -0.37 -3.76
CA PHE A 47 4.18 -1.69 -4.24
C PHE A 47 3.57 -2.74 -3.32
N PHE A 48 2.64 -3.53 -3.85
CA PHE A 48 1.91 -4.56 -3.11
C PHE A 48 2.21 -5.93 -3.69
N VAL A 49 2.53 -6.91 -2.84
CA VAL A 49 2.83 -8.27 -3.27
C VAL A 49 1.97 -9.29 -2.52
N TYR A 50 1.42 -10.26 -3.25
CA TYR A 50 0.73 -11.40 -2.67
C TYR A 50 1.74 -12.47 -2.25
N LEU A 51 1.67 -12.87 -0.98
CA LEU A 51 2.57 -13.84 -0.36
C LEU A 51 1.90 -15.21 -0.15
N SER A 52 0.66 -15.37 -0.58
CA SER A 52 -0.02 -16.67 -0.66
C SER A 52 -0.96 -16.74 -1.85
N ASP A 53 -1.27 -17.96 -2.28
CA ASP A 53 -2.48 -18.23 -3.06
C ASP A 53 -3.70 -18.18 -2.13
N VAL A 54 -4.85 -17.74 -2.66
CA VAL A 54 -6.12 -17.67 -1.93
C VAL A 54 -7.15 -18.49 -2.70
N GLU A 55 -7.91 -19.35 -2.01
CA GLU A 55 -8.89 -20.24 -2.66
C GLU A 55 -10.06 -19.48 -3.26
N ALA A 56 -10.64 -18.53 -2.52
CA ALA A 56 -11.75 -17.71 -2.98
C ALA A 56 -11.75 -16.30 -2.34
N GLY A 57 -12.16 -15.29 -3.11
CA GLY A 57 -12.15 -13.90 -2.67
C GLY A 57 -10.75 -13.29 -2.55
N GLY A 58 -10.56 -12.36 -1.61
CA GLY A 58 -9.26 -11.81 -1.22
C GLY A 58 -8.59 -10.86 -2.23
N GLY A 59 -9.24 -10.57 -3.36
CA GLY A 59 -8.71 -9.68 -4.40
C GLY A 59 -8.43 -8.25 -3.91
N THR A 60 -7.57 -7.54 -4.64
CA THR A 60 -7.43 -6.08 -4.48
C THR A 60 -8.25 -5.43 -5.58
N ARG A 61 -9.32 -4.73 -5.21
CA ARG A 61 -10.24 -4.08 -6.16
C ARG A 61 -9.98 -2.59 -6.19
N PHE A 62 -9.66 -2.05 -7.37
CA PHE A 62 -9.59 -0.62 -7.65
C PHE A 62 -10.97 -0.14 -8.08
N THR A 63 -11.68 0.50 -7.17
CA THR A 63 -13.13 0.77 -7.30
C THR A 63 -13.43 1.71 -8.46
N ASP A 64 -12.64 2.77 -8.62
CA ASP A 64 -12.84 3.77 -9.68
C ASP A 64 -12.43 3.28 -11.07
N LEU A 65 -11.57 2.25 -11.13
CA LEU A 65 -11.14 1.63 -12.38
C LEU A 65 -11.99 0.42 -12.78
N GLY A 66 -12.78 -0.14 -11.86
CA GLY A 66 -13.51 -1.39 -12.08
C GLY A 66 -12.59 -2.61 -12.26
N ILE A 67 -11.33 -2.53 -11.81
CA ILE A 67 -10.33 -3.60 -11.96
C ILE A 67 -10.18 -4.34 -10.64
N THR A 68 -10.17 -5.67 -10.69
CA THR A 68 -9.83 -6.51 -9.54
C THR A 68 -8.63 -7.37 -9.85
N VAL A 69 -7.59 -7.27 -9.02
CA VAL A 69 -6.42 -8.15 -9.09
C VAL A 69 -6.64 -9.31 -8.14
N THR A 70 -6.73 -10.52 -8.68
CA THR A 70 -6.86 -11.75 -7.88
C THR A 70 -5.53 -12.09 -7.19
N PRO A 71 -5.54 -12.60 -5.95
CA PRO A 71 -4.32 -13.05 -5.28
C PRO A 71 -3.69 -14.23 -6.01
N LYS A 72 -2.38 -14.19 -6.17
CA LYS A 72 -1.57 -15.33 -6.63
C LYS A 72 -0.18 -15.18 -6.03
N LEU A 73 0.37 -16.24 -5.44
CA LEU A 73 1.69 -16.20 -4.83
C LEU A 73 2.73 -15.57 -5.78
N GLY A 74 3.43 -14.54 -5.31
CA GLY A 74 4.47 -13.81 -6.04
C GLY A 74 3.96 -12.76 -7.01
N ARG A 75 2.65 -12.64 -7.25
CA ARG A 75 2.08 -11.54 -8.03
C ARG A 75 2.26 -10.24 -7.29
N ALA A 76 2.73 -9.22 -7.99
CA ALA A 76 2.85 -7.87 -7.47
C ALA A 76 2.05 -6.88 -8.30
N VAL A 77 1.61 -5.81 -7.66
CA VAL A 77 0.92 -4.68 -8.27
C VAL A 77 1.62 -3.41 -7.80
N LEU A 78 1.91 -2.53 -8.75
CA LEU A 78 2.50 -1.22 -8.51
C LEU A 78 1.54 -0.16 -9.05
N TRP A 79 1.18 0.83 -8.24
CA TRP A 79 0.35 1.96 -8.68
C TRP A 79 0.85 3.28 -8.08
N PRO A 80 0.66 4.40 -8.79
CA PRO A 80 0.93 5.72 -8.25
C PRO A 80 -0.13 6.08 -7.19
N SER A 81 0.29 6.79 -6.15
CA SER A 81 -0.62 7.34 -5.15
C SER A 81 -0.91 8.82 -5.37
N VAL A 82 -0.24 9.46 -6.34
CA VAL A 82 -0.35 10.88 -6.67
C VAL A 82 -0.40 11.09 -8.19
N LEU A 83 -0.90 12.25 -8.62
CA LEU A 83 -0.90 12.63 -10.03
C LEU A 83 0.53 12.89 -10.52
N ASP A 84 0.84 12.48 -11.74
CA ASP A 84 2.11 12.82 -12.40
C ASP A 84 2.26 14.33 -12.65
N SER A 85 1.13 15.02 -12.88
CA SER A 85 1.10 16.47 -13.08
C SER A 85 1.25 17.28 -11.78
N ASP A 86 0.94 16.67 -10.64
CA ASP A 86 1.03 17.31 -9.32
C ASP A 86 1.23 16.25 -8.24
N LEU A 87 2.47 16.12 -7.78
CA LEU A 87 2.87 15.14 -6.78
C LEU A 87 2.29 15.40 -5.39
N LEU A 88 1.60 16.54 -5.16
CA LEU A 88 0.88 16.82 -3.92
C LEU A 88 -0.61 16.47 -4.02
N THR A 89 -1.10 16.13 -5.20
CA THR A 89 -2.50 15.72 -5.38
C THR A 89 -2.60 14.21 -5.49
N GLY A 90 -3.45 13.58 -4.67
CA GLY A 90 -3.68 12.14 -4.72
C GLY A 90 -4.29 11.68 -6.05
N GLU A 91 -3.92 10.49 -6.53
CA GLU A 91 -4.47 9.93 -7.78
C GLU A 91 -5.87 9.34 -7.53
N PRO A 92 -6.96 10.02 -7.95
CA PRO A 92 -8.32 9.64 -7.58
C PRO A 92 -8.73 8.27 -8.10
N LYS A 93 -8.09 7.74 -9.15
CA LYS A 93 -8.43 6.43 -9.70
C LYS A 93 -7.88 5.25 -8.91
N THR A 94 -7.10 5.51 -7.86
CA THR A 94 -6.40 4.47 -7.11
C THR A 94 -7.03 4.16 -5.76
N HIS A 95 -8.27 4.61 -5.52
CA HIS A 95 -9.03 4.06 -4.40
C HIS A 95 -9.19 2.55 -4.58
N HIS A 96 -8.86 1.85 -3.50
CA HIS A 96 -8.84 0.41 -3.54
C HIS A 96 -9.26 -0.19 -2.20
N GLU A 97 -9.65 -1.44 -2.26
CA GLU A 97 -10.10 -2.22 -1.12
C GLU A 97 -9.52 -3.64 -1.20
N ALA A 98 -9.44 -4.30 -0.05
CA ALA A 98 -9.26 -5.74 -0.02
C ALA A 98 -10.65 -6.39 0.00
N VAL A 99 -11.01 -7.04 -1.11
CA VAL A 99 -12.23 -7.86 -1.21
C VAL A 99 -12.16 -8.95 -0.15
N THR A 100 -13.31 -9.26 0.46
CA THR A 100 -13.45 -10.28 1.50
C THR A 100 -12.79 -11.59 1.08
N VAL A 101 -12.00 -12.19 1.98
CA VAL A 101 -11.51 -13.56 1.81
C VAL A 101 -12.68 -14.51 2.06
N GLU A 102 -13.06 -15.30 1.07
CA GLU A 102 -14.19 -16.25 1.19
C GLU A 102 -13.69 -17.63 1.64
N ALA A 103 -12.53 -18.06 1.12
CA ALA A 103 -11.88 -19.32 1.50
C ALA A 103 -10.34 -19.19 1.42
N GLY A 104 -9.64 -19.94 2.27
CA GLY A 104 -8.18 -19.89 2.42
C GLY A 104 -7.71 -18.74 3.31
N VAL A 105 -6.39 -18.45 3.26
CA VAL A 105 -5.76 -17.37 4.03
C VAL A 105 -4.92 -16.50 3.10
N LYS A 106 -5.16 -15.19 3.12
CA LYS A 106 -4.39 -14.22 2.33
C LYS A 106 -3.24 -13.67 3.16
N TYR A 107 -2.03 -13.89 2.69
CA TYR A 107 -0.84 -13.15 3.10
C TYR A 107 -0.45 -12.17 2.00
N ALA A 108 -0.09 -10.96 2.39
CA ALA A 108 0.41 -9.95 1.47
C ALA A 108 1.43 -9.04 2.15
N ALA A 109 2.15 -8.25 1.38
CA ALA A 109 3.03 -7.21 1.91
C ALA A 109 2.90 -5.90 1.16
N ASN A 110 2.94 -4.81 1.92
CA ASN A 110 2.89 -3.45 1.42
C ASN A 110 4.28 -2.86 1.51
N LEU A 111 4.64 -2.10 0.48
CA LEU A 111 5.80 -1.25 0.49
C LEU A 111 5.41 0.10 -0.11
N TRP A 112 5.27 1.09 0.75
CA TRP A 112 4.99 2.45 0.31
C TRP A 112 6.30 3.19 0.03
N ILE A 113 6.29 3.98 -1.03
CA ILE A 113 7.42 4.79 -1.46
C ILE A 113 7.06 6.25 -1.23
N HIS A 114 7.93 6.97 -0.54
CA HIS A 114 7.79 8.39 -0.28
C HIS A 114 8.50 9.28 -1.30
N LEU A 115 8.06 10.53 -1.38
CA LEU A 115 8.69 11.55 -2.22
C LEU A 115 10.14 11.83 -1.78
N TYR A 116 10.41 11.78 -0.48
CA TYR A 116 11.73 12.02 0.11
C TYR A 116 12.16 10.86 1.02
N ASP A 117 13.34 11.00 1.63
CA ASP A 117 13.92 10.01 2.55
C ASP A 117 12.97 9.75 3.73
N PHE A 118 12.53 8.51 3.84
CA PHE A 118 11.73 8.01 4.95
C PHE A 118 12.60 7.41 6.05
N LYS A 119 13.63 6.64 5.69
CA LYS A 119 14.37 5.81 6.64
C LYS A 119 15.21 6.62 7.62
N SER A 120 15.78 7.75 7.21
CA SER A 120 16.59 8.59 8.10
C SER A 120 15.75 9.26 9.20
N PRO A 121 14.66 10.00 8.89
CA PRO A 121 13.79 10.56 9.92
C PRO A 121 13.07 9.46 10.72
N SER A 122 12.72 8.33 10.10
CA SER A 122 12.14 7.19 10.81
C SER A 122 13.08 6.63 11.88
N ARG A 123 14.37 6.45 11.56
CA ARG A 123 15.39 5.96 12.50
C ARG A 123 15.68 6.95 13.63
N ALA A 124 15.55 8.26 13.36
CA ALA A 124 15.69 9.31 14.36
C ALA A 124 14.44 9.47 15.26
N GLY A 125 13.33 8.78 14.97
CA GLY A 125 12.07 8.92 15.69
C GLY A 125 11.28 10.18 15.33
N GLU A 126 11.60 10.80 14.19
CA GLU A 126 11.06 12.11 13.75
C GLU A 126 9.89 11.96 12.76
N CYS A 127 9.41 10.74 12.51
CA CYS A 127 8.23 10.47 11.68
C CYS A 127 6.97 10.31 12.55
N PRO A 128 6.05 11.30 12.57
CA PRO A 128 4.92 11.33 13.53
C PRO A 128 3.82 10.27 13.34
N PHE A 129 3.97 9.25 12.47
CA PHE A 129 2.90 8.29 12.15
C PHE A 129 3.36 6.85 11.91
N LEU A 130 4.56 6.47 12.36
CA LEU A 130 5.03 5.08 12.27
C LEU A 130 4.12 4.14 13.08
N GLY A 131 3.27 3.37 12.41
CA GLY A 131 2.51 2.27 13.01
C GLY A 131 1.01 2.49 13.23
N GLN A 132 0.41 3.61 12.80
CA GLN A 132 -1.03 3.85 13.03
C GLN A 132 -2.00 3.14 12.06
N ASN A 133 -1.49 2.32 11.12
CA ASN A 133 -2.35 1.54 10.21
C ASN A 133 -2.80 0.18 10.78
N THR A 134 -2.35 -0.20 11.98
CA THR A 134 -2.84 -1.39 12.67
C THR A 134 -3.95 -1.00 13.64
N HIS A 135 -5.17 -1.47 13.36
CA HIS A 135 -6.41 -1.38 14.17
C HIS A 135 -7.40 -0.30 13.71
N ASN A 136 -8.31 -0.69 12.83
CA ASN A 136 -9.75 -0.62 13.10
C ASN A 136 -10.54 -1.25 11.95
N GLY A 137 -10.69 -2.57 12.01
CA GLY A 137 -11.71 -3.31 11.28
C GLY A 137 -12.32 -4.30 12.26
N ARG A 138 -13.31 -3.85 13.03
CA ARG A 138 -14.38 -4.72 13.52
C ARG A 138 -15.47 -4.79 12.45
#